data_AF-A0A5D2GPG1-F1
#
_entry.id   AF-A0A5D2GPG1-F1
#
_cell.length_a   1.000
_cell.length_b   1.000
_cell.length_c   1.000
_cell.angle_alpha   90.00
_cell.angle_beta   90.00
_cell.angle_gamma   90.00
#
_symmetry.space_group_name_H-M   'P 1'
#
loop_
_entity.id
_entity.type
_entity.pdbx_description
1 polymer ?
#
loop_
_entity_poly.entity_id
_entity_poly.type
_entity_poly.pdbx_seq_one_letter_code
_entity_poly.pdbx_strand_id
1 'polypeptide(L)'
;MSYPFEFSKTFSGKNDTFFCPFPFPFGCKSMPLPDIIAAAVLSGNRNFEGRVHALTRANYLASPPLVVIYAFAGTVDIDFDKEPIGTGKDGKSVYFMDIWPSTEEVAEDVQSRVLPNMFKSTYEVITKGNPMWNHISVPSSTMYSWDPNSTYIHEPPYFKNMTMEPPSALGVKDAYCLLNFGDSITIDHISPAGSIHKDSSIVKFLLDCGVERKDFNLYGSRRGNNEVMARGTFANIRLMNKLLNGKVGPKTIHVPTGEKLYVFNAAMRYKNTGHDTIVLAGAEYGSGSSRDWAAKGPIYWGVKAVIEKSFERIHHSNLVGMGIIPLCFKSSEDVDTPGLTGHERYTIDLPCKINEI
;
A
#
# COMPACT_ATOMS: atom_id res chain seq x y z
N MET A 1 15.49 23.78 -37.58
CA MET A 1 15.27 25.19 -37.23
C MET A 1 14.91 25.24 -35.76
N SER A 2 15.82 25.74 -34.93
CA SER A 2 15.67 25.72 -33.48
C SER A 2 14.90 26.97 -33.04
N TYR A 3 13.70 26.79 -32.51
CA TYR A 3 12.94 27.87 -31.89
C TYR A 3 13.34 27.98 -30.41
N PRO A 4 13.94 29.11 -29.96
CA PRO A 4 14.21 29.31 -28.55
C PRO A 4 12.89 29.72 -27.86
N PHE A 5 12.36 28.84 -27.00
CA PHE A 5 11.26 29.17 -26.11
C PHE A 5 11.79 29.58 -24.74
N GLU A 6 11.71 30.87 -24.43
CA GLU A 6 11.93 31.40 -23.07
C GLU A 6 10.59 31.45 -22.32
N PHE A 7 10.53 30.85 -21.13
CA PHE A 7 9.42 31.02 -20.19
C PHE A 7 9.80 32.06 -19.14
N SER A 8 9.15 33.22 -19.18
CA SER A 8 9.19 34.18 -18.07
C SER A 8 8.00 33.93 -17.13
N LYS A 9 8.24 33.10 -16.12
CA LYS A 9 7.62 33.28 -14.80
C LYS A 9 8.75 33.21 -13.80
N THR A 10 9.14 34.38 -13.32
CA THR A 10 10.14 34.57 -12.27
C THR A 10 9.67 33.88 -11.00
N PHE A 11 10.31 32.76 -10.65
CA PHE A 11 10.54 32.36 -9.27
C PHE A 11 12.04 32.23 -9.08
N SER A 12 12.65 33.25 -8.48
CA SER A 12 14.05 33.20 -8.08
C SER A 12 14.21 32.23 -6.91
N GLY A 13 14.98 31.17 -7.08
CA GLY A 13 15.37 30.28 -5.99
C GLY A 13 16.12 29.06 -6.52
N LYS A 14 17.41 29.00 -6.19
CA LYS A 14 18.36 27.94 -6.57
C LYS A 14 17.89 26.57 -6.07
N ASN A 15 18.21 25.54 -6.85
CA ASN A 15 18.40 24.14 -6.48
C ASN A 15 17.68 23.69 -5.20
N ASP A 16 16.48 23.15 -5.36
CA ASP A 16 15.98 22.07 -4.50
C ASP A 16 14.86 21.33 -5.24
N THR A 17 14.95 20.00 -5.22
CA THR A 17 13.93 19.10 -5.78
C THR A 17 12.68 19.23 -4.92
N PHE A 18 11.74 20.09 -5.30
CA PHE A 18 10.48 20.26 -4.58
C PHE A 18 9.56 19.06 -4.85
N PHE A 19 9.49 18.14 -3.87
CA PHE A 19 8.22 17.48 -3.59
C PHE A 19 7.23 18.60 -3.28
N CYS A 20 6.32 18.91 -4.21
CA CYS A 20 5.26 19.86 -3.95
C CYS A 20 4.12 19.08 -3.27
N PRO A 21 3.95 19.13 -1.93
CA PRO A 21 2.62 18.90 -1.38
C PRO A 21 1.71 19.91 -2.07
N PHE A 22 0.52 19.47 -2.51
CA PHE A 22 -0.49 20.30 -3.19
C PHE A 22 -0.38 21.77 -2.75
N PRO A 23 -0.16 22.72 -3.68
CA PRO A 23 0.20 24.09 -3.30
C PRO A 23 -0.79 24.67 -2.28
N PHE A 24 -0.23 25.46 -1.36
CA PHE A 24 -0.85 25.89 -0.11
C PHE A 24 -2.19 26.68 -0.19
N PRO A 25 -2.76 27.07 -1.35
CA PRO A 25 -4.18 27.45 -1.40
C PRO A 25 -5.15 26.28 -1.20
N PHE A 26 -4.76 25.05 -1.55
CA PHE A 26 -5.61 23.85 -1.43
C PHE A 26 -5.40 23.10 -0.09
N GLY A 27 -4.38 23.48 0.68
CA GLY A 27 -4.03 22.89 1.98
C GLY A 27 -4.67 23.55 3.21
N CYS A 28 -5.57 24.54 3.02
CA CYS A 28 -6.09 25.32 4.14
C CYS A 28 -7.34 24.68 4.79
N LYS A 29 -7.35 24.72 6.13
CA LYS A 29 -8.40 24.33 7.09
C LYS A 29 -9.76 25.07 6.94
N SER A 30 -10.08 25.62 5.79
CA SER A 30 -11.28 26.44 5.61
C SER A 30 -11.79 26.36 4.19
N MET A 31 -12.31 25.20 3.80
CA MET A 31 -13.48 25.12 2.93
C MET A 31 -13.94 23.67 2.83
N PRO A 32 -15.12 23.29 3.37
CA PRO A 32 -15.91 22.27 2.71
C PRO A 32 -16.40 22.91 1.41
N LEU A 33 -15.53 22.98 0.39
CA LEU A 33 -16.00 23.31 -0.96
C LEU A 33 -16.96 22.17 -1.34
N PRO A 34 -18.22 22.48 -1.68
CA PRO A 34 -19.24 21.47 -1.92
C PRO A 34 -18.78 20.55 -3.05
N ASP A 35 -18.73 19.24 -2.75
CA ASP A 35 -18.70 18.11 -3.70
C ASP A 35 -17.73 18.12 -4.90
N ILE A 36 -16.61 18.83 -4.85
CA ILE A 36 -15.61 18.77 -5.93
C ILE A 36 -14.86 17.43 -5.88
N ILE A 37 -14.95 16.66 -6.96
CA ILE A 37 -14.17 15.44 -7.17
C ILE A 37 -12.83 15.84 -7.80
N ALA A 38 -11.80 16.01 -6.98
CA ALA A 38 -10.44 16.23 -7.48
C ALA A 38 -9.91 14.97 -8.20
N ALA A 39 -9.37 15.17 -9.40
CA ALA A 39 -8.78 14.13 -10.24
C ALA A 39 -7.26 14.17 -10.23
N ALA A 40 -6.62 13.01 -10.31
CA ALA A 40 -5.20 12.87 -10.65
C ALA A 40 -5.04 12.04 -11.91
N VAL A 41 -4.11 12.46 -12.78
CA VAL A 41 -3.70 11.68 -13.96
C VAL A 41 -2.24 11.30 -13.78
N LEU A 42 -1.91 10.03 -13.98
CA LEU A 42 -0.56 9.51 -13.76
C LEU A 42 -0.17 8.47 -14.81
N SER A 43 1.12 8.45 -15.14
CA SER A 43 1.74 7.45 -16.00
C SER A 43 2.27 6.24 -15.23
N GLY A 44 1.60 5.93 -14.12
CA GLY A 44 1.86 4.72 -13.34
C GLY A 44 1.03 3.55 -13.85
N ASN A 45 0.93 2.52 -13.02
CA ASN A 45 0.20 1.29 -13.35
C ASN A 45 -0.94 0.96 -12.37
N ARG A 46 -1.23 1.85 -11.40
CA ARG A 46 -2.25 1.64 -10.36
C ARG A 46 -2.90 2.94 -9.95
N ASN A 47 -4.23 2.92 -9.83
CA ASN A 47 -5.06 4.09 -9.52
C ASN A 47 -6.09 3.81 -8.40
N PHE A 48 -5.79 2.86 -7.51
CA PHE A 48 -6.67 2.53 -6.38
C PHE A 48 -6.97 3.77 -5.53
N GLU A 49 -8.20 3.83 -5.04
CA GLU A 49 -8.72 4.94 -4.26
C GLU A 49 -7.82 5.22 -3.03
N GLY A 50 -7.36 6.47 -2.89
CA GLY A 50 -6.58 6.91 -1.72
C GLY A 50 -5.12 6.48 -1.71
N ARG A 51 -4.66 5.77 -2.76
CA ARG A 51 -3.26 5.36 -2.92
C ARG A 51 -2.40 6.45 -3.56
N VAL A 52 -2.94 7.20 -4.52
CA VAL A 52 -2.21 8.27 -5.24
C VAL A 52 -2.07 9.48 -4.32
N HIS A 53 -3.19 10.01 -3.84
CA HIS A 53 -3.22 11.07 -2.85
C HIS A 53 -4.51 10.98 -2.03
N ALA A 54 -4.48 11.44 -0.77
CA ALA A 54 -5.64 11.36 0.13
C ALA A 54 -6.82 12.23 -0.33
N LEU A 55 -6.52 13.33 -1.04
CA LEU A 55 -7.51 14.30 -1.53
C LEU A 55 -8.05 13.99 -2.94
N THR A 56 -7.50 12.99 -3.65
CA THR A 56 -7.94 12.67 -5.02
C THR A 56 -8.88 11.48 -5.02
N ARG A 57 -10.14 11.73 -5.40
CA ARG A 57 -11.19 10.71 -5.47
C ARG A 57 -11.21 10.01 -6.84
N ALA A 58 -10.90 10.74 -7.91
CA ALA A 58 -10.74 10.18 -9.24
C ALA A 58 -9.25 10.07 -9.60
N ASN A 59 -8.82 8.93 -10.11
CA ASN A 59 -7.42 8.69 -10.48
C ASN A 59 -7.38 7.93 -11.81
N TYR A 60 -6.71 8.48 -12.82
CA TYR A 60 -6.66 7.94 -14.18
C TYR A 60 -5.24 7.53 -14.56
N LEU A 61 -5.12 6.34 -15.15
CA LEU A 61 -3.88 5.89 -15.75
C LEU A 61 -3.86 6.35 -17.22
N ALA A 62 -2.79 7.03 -17.60
CA ALA A 62 -2.62 7.53 -18.96
C ALA A 62 -1.15 7.39 -19.40
N SER A 63 -0.89 7.54 -20.70
CA SER A 63 0.49 7.59 -21.20
C SER A 63 1.20 8.85 -20.67
N PRO A 64 2.54 8.84 -20.53
CA PRO A 64 3.30 10.02 -20.12
C PRO A 64 2.94 11.32 -20.86
N PRO A 65 2.79 11.35 -22.21
CA PRO A 65 2.38 12.58 -22.89
C PRO A 65 0.97 13.03 -22.52
N LEU A 66 0.01 12.11 -22.33
CA LEU A 66 -1.35 12.48 -21.88
C LEU A 66 -1.36 13.11 -20.48
N VAL A 67 -0.48 12.66 -19.57
CA VAL A 67 -0.33 13.32 -18.25
C VAL A 67 0.04 14.80 -18.42
N VAL A 68 0.95 15.11 -19.34
CA VAL A 68 1.35 16.48 -19.65
C VAL A 68 0.20 17.27 -20.27
N ILE A 69 -0.54 16.67 -21.20
CA ILE A 69 -1.71 17.28 -21.84
C ILE A 69 -2.80 17.63 -20.82
N TYR A 70 -3.19 16.69 -19.95
CA TYR A 70 -4.16 16.96 -18.89
C TYR A 70 -3.64 18.00 -17.87
N ALA A 71 -2.33 18.06 -17.62
CA ALA A 71 -1.75 19.10 -16.79
C ALA A 71 -1.83 20.49 -17.42
N PHE A 72 -1.72 20.60 -18.76
CA PHE A 72 -1.96 21.85 -19.48
C PHE A 72 -3.43 22.24 -19.48
N ALA A 73 -4.33 21.29 -19.72
CA ALA A 73 -5.78 21.55 -19.71
C ALA A 73 -6.29 21.92 -18.31
N GLY A 74 -5.66 21.40 -17.25
CA GLY A 74 -6.04 21.67 -15.85
C GLY A 74 -7.33 20.97 -15.39
N THR A 75 -7.96 20.17 -16.26
CA THR A 75 -9.18 19.39 -15.98
C THR A 75 -9.13 18.06 -16.73
N VAL A 76 -9.80 17.04 -16.19
CA VAL A 76 -10.06 15.77 -16.90
C VAL A 76 -11.40 15.76 -17.63
N ASP A 77 -12.23 16.78 -17.37
CA ASP A 77 -13.51 17.01 -18.03
C ASP A 77 -13.28 17.97 -19.19
N ILE A 78 -12.77 17.44 -20.31
CA ILE A 78 -12.46 18.17 -21.54
C ILE A 78 -12.66 17.27 -22.75
N ASP A 79 -13.30 17.79 -23.80
CA ASP A 79 -13.39 17.13 -25.10
C ASP A 79 -12.26 17.63 -26.01
N PHE A 80 -11.16 16.86 -26.10
CA PHE A 80 -9.98 17.23 -26.89
C PHE A 80 -10.25 17.41 -28.39
N ASP A 81 -11.36 16.90 -28.93
CA ASP A 81 -11.73 17.07 -30.34
C ASP A 81 -12.38 18.43 -30.61
N LYS A 82 -12.94 19.07 -29.57
CA LYS A 82 -13.74 20.29 -29.71
C LYS A 82 -13.18 21.49 -28.95
N GLU A 83 -12.46 21.23 -27.87
CA GLU A 83 -12.02 22.25 -26.92
C GLU A 83 -10.49 22.45 -26.99
N PRO A 84 -10.01 23.70 -26.96
CA PRO A 84 -8.58 23.98 -26.91
C PRO A 84 -8.02 23.67 -25.51
N ILE A 85 -6.78 23.16 -25.46
CA ILE A 85 -6.05 22.89 -24.21
C ILE A 85 -5.62 24.19 -23.53
N GLY A 86 -5.40 25.25 -24.32
CA GLY A 86 -5.04 26.56 -23.80
C GLY A 86 -4.88 27.59 -24.91
N THR A 87 -4.32 28.74 -24.53
CA THR A 87 -4.04 29.85 -25.44
C THR A 87 -2.54 30.03 -25.57
N GLY A 88 -2.06 30.05 -26.82
CA GLY A 88 -0.67 30.33 -27.16
C GLY A 88 -0.27 31.77 -26.84
N LYS A 89 1.04 32.03 -26.83
CA LYS A 89 1.58 33.39 -26.60
C LYS A 89 1.14 34.41 -27.65
N ASP A 90 0.75 33.93 -28.82
CA ASP A 90 0.22 34.73 -29.93
C ASP A 90 -1.30 34.96 -29.81
N GLY A 91 -1.93 34.52 -28.73
CA GLY A 91 -3.36 34.65 -28.49
C GLY A 91 -4.22 33.60 -29.23
N LYS A 92 -3.61 32.68 -29.98
CA LYS A 92 -4.36 31.63 -30.68
C LYS A 92 -4.73 30.48 -29.75
N SER A 93 -5.86 29.86 -30.05
CA SER A 93 -6.26 28.61 -29.38
C SER A 93 -5.32 27.48 -29.82
N VAL A 94 -4.84 26.69 -28.87
CA VAL A 94 -3.99 25.51 -29.10
C VAL A 94 -4.79 24.26 -28.76
N TYR A 95 -4.95 23.38 -29.74
CA TYR A 95 -5.66 22.12 -29.63
C TYR A 95 -4.72 20.95 -29.38
N PHE A 96 -5.29 19.81 -28.99
CA PHE A 96 -4.55 18.58 -28.76
C PHE A 96 -3.65 18.17 -29.94
N MET A 97 -4.21 18.18 -31.14
CA MET A 97 -3.49 17.76 -32.35
C MET A 97 -2.41 18.76 -32.79
N ASP A 98 -2.40 19.99 -32.25
CA ASP A 98 -1.36 20.98 -32.57
C ASP A 98 -0.01 20.66 -31.89
N ILE A 99 -0.03 19.88 -30.81
CA ILE A 99 1.14 19.61 -29.95
C ILE A 99 1.42 18.13 -29.74
N TRP A 100 0.56 17.25 -30.26
CA TRP A 100 0.76 15.81 -30.15
C TRP A 100 1.81 15.34 -31.17
N PRO A 101 2.93 14.74 -30.72
CA PRO A 101 3.99 14.34 -31.63
C PRO A 101 3.57 13.11 -32.45
N SER A 102 4.05 13.06 -33.69
CA SER A 102 3.90 11.87 -34.54
C SER A 102 4.80 10.72 -34.06
N THR A 103 4.49 9.50 -34.50
CA THR A 103 5.31 8.32 -34.12
C THR A 103 6.70 8.42 -34.73
N GLU A 104 6.79 8.96 -35.94
CA GLU A 104 8.01 9.17 -36.71
C GLU A 104 8.93 10.19 -36.02
N GLU A 105 8.40 11.34 -35.59
CA GLU A 105 9.16 12.36 -34.86
C GLU A 105 9.76 11.79 -33.56
N VAL A 106 8.98 11.02 -32.80
CA VAL A 106 9.46 10.37 -31.57
C VAL A 106 10.56 9.34 -31.89
N ALA A 107 10.40 8.54 -32.94
CA ALA A 107 11.38 7.54 -33.32
C ALA A 107 12.72 8.16 -33.74
N GLU A 108 12.68 9.25 -34.51
CA GLU A 108 13.87 10.00 -34.94
C GLU A 108 14.62 10.61 -33.76
N ASP A 109 13.90 11.22 -32.81
CA ASP A 109 14.51 11.78 -31.59
C ASP A 109 15.11 10.67 -30.70
N VAL A 110 14.44 9.54 -30.54
CA VAL A 110 14.99 8.39 -29.78
C VAL A 110 16.27 7.88 -30.44
N GLN A 111 16.27 7.67 -31.76
CA GLN A 111 17.44 7.15 -32.47
C GLN A 111 18.64 8.09 -32.39
N SER A 112 18.41 9.40 -32.44
CA SER A 112 19.48 10.39 -32.43
C SER A 112 19.99 10.75 -31.02
N ARG A 113 19.18 10.56 -29.97
CA ARG A 113 19.48 11.04 -28.61
C ARG A 113 19.68 9.93 -27.57
N VAL A 114 19.11 8.75 -27.74
CA VAL A 114 19.24 7.64 -26.76
C VAL A 114 20.41 6.76 -27.17
N LEU A 115 21.62 7.19 -26.82
CA LEU A 115 22.86 6.60 -27.33
C LEU A 115 23.48 5.56 -26.39
N PRO A 116 24.15 4.50 -26.91
CA PRO A 116 24.80 3.47 -26.09
C PRO A 116 25.77 4.00 -25.03
N ASN A 117 26.45 5.12 -25.31
CA ASN A 117 27.39 5.73 -24.37
C ASN A 117 26.71 6.27 -23.11
N MET A 118 25.44 6.69 -23.18
CA MET A 118 24.68 7.13 -21.99
C MET A 118 24.45 5.97 -21.01
N PHE A 119 24.19 4.77 -21.54
CA PHE A 119 24.06 3.57 -20.73
C PHE A 119 25.39 3.20 -20.10
N LYS A 120 26.47 3.12 -20.90
CA LYS A 120 27.81 2.79 -20.40
C LYS A 120 28.24 3.72 -19.26
N SER A 121 28.14 5.03 -19.45
CA SER A 121 28.55 6.00 -18.43
C SER A 121 27.73 5.89 -17.15
N THR A 122 26.42 5.62 -17.25
CA THR A 122 25.54 5.42 -16.09
C THR A 122 25.91 4.15 -15.32
N TYR A 123 26.16 3.04 -16.02
CA TYR A 123 26.52 1.76 -15.38
C TYR A 123 27.95 1.73 -14.82
N GLU A 124 28.88 2.50 -15.38
CA GLU A 124 30.26 2.61 -14.86
C GLU A 124 30.33 3.26 -13.47
N VAL A 125 29.33 4.05 -13.09
CA VAL A 125 29.31 4.78 -11.81
C VAL A 125 28.33 4.21 -10.79
N ILE A 126 27.46 3.27 -11.17
CA ILE A 126 26.40 2.77 -10.28
C ILE A 126 26.94 2.11 -9.00
N THR A 127 28.11 1.47 -9.08
CA THR A 127 28.76 0.81 -7.93
C THR A 127 29.62 1.75 -7.09
N LYS A 128 29.92 2.96 -7.59
CA LYS A 128 30.77 3.92 -6.88
C LYS A 128 30.05 4.62 -5.74
N GLY A 129 28.71 4.60 -5.75
CA GLY A 129 27.89 5.35 -4.80
C GLY A 129 28.09 6.86 -4.92
N ASN A 130 27.43 7.61 -4.04
CA ASN A 130 27.71 9.04 -3.85
C ASN A 130 28.49 9.26 -2.54
N PRO A 131 29.06 10.45 -2.29
CA PRO A 131 29.80 10.70 -1.06
C PRO A 131 28.99 10.38 0.20
N MET A 132 27.72 10.76 0.27
CA MET A 132 26.87 10.48 1.44
C MET A 132 26.73 8.98 1.72
N TRP A 133 26.53 8.15 0.68
CA TRP A 133 26.48 6.69 0.79
C TRP A 133 27.81 6.10 1.28
N ASN A 134 28.92 6.58 0.71
CA ASN A 134 30.26 6.07 1.03
C ASN A 134 30.73 6.42 2.45
N HIS A 135 30.14 7.44 3.08
CA HIS A 135 30.45 7.83 4.47
C HIS A 135 29.61 7.08 5.51
N ILE A 136 28.66 6.23 5.11
CA ILE A 136 27.88 5.42 6.05
C ILE A 136 28.82 4.40 6.70
N SER A 137 29.04 4.55 8.01
CA SER A 137 29.81 3.58 8.78
C SER A 137 29.01 2.29 8.96
N VAL A 138 29.62 1.16 8.60
CA VAL A 138 29.03 -0.17 8.76
C VAL A 138 29.92 -1.04 9.65
N PRO A 139 29.35 -1.80 10.61
CA PRO A 139 30.11 -2.77 11.37
C PRO A 139 30.69 -3.86 10.46
N SER A 140 31.87 -4.40 10.79
CA SER A 140 32.47 -5.53 10.08
C SER A 140 31.89 -6.90 10.47
N SER A 141 30.93 -6.93 11.39
CA SER A 141 30.33 -8.17 11.88
C SER A 141 29.40 -8.80 10.85
N THR A 142 29.40 -10.13 10.79
CA THR A 142 28.46 -10.91 9.97
C THR A 142 27.07 -11.01 10.62
N MET A 143 27.01 -10.98 11.95
CA MET A 143 25.75 -10.90 12.70
C MET A 143 25.34 -9.44 12.90
N TYR A 144 24.07 -9.15 12.64
CA TYR A 144 23.50 -7.82 12.86
C TYR A 144 23.36 -7.55 14.37
N SER A 145 23.90 -6.43 14.83
CA SER A 145 23.77 -6.01 16.23
C SER A 145 22.46 -5.25 16.39
N TRP A 146 21.42 -5.92 16.88
CA TRP A 146 20.12 -5.32 17.12
C TRP A 146 20.21 -4.20 18.15
N ASP A 147 19.78 -2.99 17.78
CA ASP A 147 19.63 -1.87 18.71
C ASP A 147 18.21 -1.88 19.30
N PRO A 148 18.04 -2.11 20.62
CA PRO A 148 16.72 -2.14 21.25
C PRO A 148 15.99 -0.80 21.23
N ASN A 149 16.71 0.31 21.00
CA ASN A 149 16.12 1.64 20.88
C ASN A 149 15.73 1.99 19.44
N SER A 150 16.07 1.15 18.47
CA SER A 150 15.79 1.41 17.07
C SER A 150 14.29 1.33 16.77
N THR A 151 13.75 2.44 16.27
CA THR A 151 12.35 2.50 15.80
C THR A 151 12.20 2.13 14.32
N TYR A 152 13.28 1.68 13.67
CA TYR A 152 13.31 1.31 12.24
C TYR A 152 13.64 -0.16 12.00
N ILE A 153 14.61 -0.73 12.73
CA ILE A 153 15.07 -2.10 12.57
C ILE A 153 14.92 -2.79 13.92
N HIS A 154 14.04 -3.79 14.00
CA HIS A 154 13.74 -4.53 15.22
C HIS A 154 13.86 -6.03 14.97
N GLU A 155 14.32 -6.79 15.97
CA GLU A 155 14.43 -8.24 15.87
C GLU A 155 13.02 -8.86 15.82
N PRO A 156 12.64 -9.53 14.73
CA PRO A 156 11.31 -10.11 14.63
C PRO A 156 11.22 -11.45 15.38
N PRO A 157 10.07 -11.79 15.98
CA PRO A 157 9.95 -12.98 16.83
C PRO A 157 9.76 -14.31 16.06
N TYR A 158 9.84 -14.31 14.72
CA TYR A 158 9.42 -15.46 13.89
C TYR A 158 10.22 -16.75 14.14
N PHE A 159 11.49 -16.62 14.47
CA PHE A 159 12.39 -17.77 14.71
C PHE A 159 12.57 -18.07 16.20
N LYS A 160 11.88 -17.34 17.09
CA LYS A 160 11.98 -17.55 18.53
C LYS A 160 11.42 -18.93 18.88
N ASN A 161 12.22 -19.72 19.60
CA ASN A 161 11.90 -21.09 19.98
C ASN A 161 11.76 -22.07 18.79
N MET A 162 12.29 -21.73 17.62
CA MET A 162 12.32 -22.66 16.48
C MET A 162 13.19 -23.88 16.81
N THR A 163 12.65 -25.06 16.56
CA THR A 163 13.33 -26.35 16.72
C THR A 163 13.82 -26.89 15.37
N MET A 164 14.81 -27.78 15.40
CA MET A 164 15.32 -28.44 14.18
C MET A 164 14.28 -29.34 13.53
N GLU A 165 13.43 -29.99 14.34
CA GLU A 165 12.32 -30.79 13.85
C GLU A 165 11.07 -29.91 13.75
N PRO A 166 10.38 -29.89 12.58
CA PRO A 166 9.14 -29.13 12.43
C PRO A 166 8.03 -29.75 13.29
N PRO A 167 7.17 -28.92 13.91
CA PRO A 167 6.02 -29.43 14.65
C PRO A 167 5.05 -30.15 13.71
N SER A 168 4.27 -31.09 14.24
CA SER A 168 3.18 -31.71 13.49
C SER A 168 2.16 -30.67 13.06
N ALA A 169 1.49 -30.90 11.92
CA ALA A 169 0.40 -30.04 11.48
C ALA A 169 -0.69 -29.99 12.57
N LEU A 170 -0.93 -28.80 13.11
CA LEU A 170 -2.01 -28.56 14.06
C LEU A 170 -3.17 -27.93 13.31
N GLY A 171 -4.34 -28.56 13.37
CA GLY A 171 -5.58 -27.95 12.92
C GLY A 171 -5.92 -26.68 13.70
N VAL A 172 -6.95 -25.98 13.26
CA VAL A 172 -7.48 -24.81 13.97
C VAL A 172 -8.67 -25.26 14.80
N LYS A 173 -8.68 -24.98 16.11
CA LYS A 173 -9.77 -25.39 16.98
C LYS A 173 -10.45 -24.19 17.61
N ASP A 174 -11.78 -24.12 17.45
CA ASP A 174 -12.61 -23.08 18.03
C ASP A 174 -12.05 -21.67 17.78
N ALA A 175 -11.60 -21.33 16.58
CA ALA A 175 -11.11 -19.99 16.30
C ALA A 175 -12.26 -18.97 16.19
N TYR A 176 -11.97 -17.70 16.50
CA TYR A 176 -12.89 -16.59 16.25
C TYR A 176 -12.62 -15.95 14.88
N CYS A 177 -13.66 -15.39 14.26
CA CYS A 177 -13.47 -14.50 13.12
C CYS A 177 -12.92 -13.15 13.62
N LEU A 178 -11.71 -12.78 13.18
CA LEU A 178 -11.15 -11.46 13.47
C LEU A 178 -11.71 -10.40 12.50
N LEU A 179 -11.89 -10.77 11.23
CA LEU A 179 -12.29 -9.89 10.15
C LEU A 179 -13.16 -10.67 9.15
N ASN A 180 -14.24 -10.04 8.68
CA ASN A 180 -15.08 -10.56 7.60
C ASN A 180 -15.16 -9.52 6.49
N PHE A 181 -14.67 -9.86 5.30
CA PHE A 181 -14.56 -8.93 4.18
C PHE A 181 -15.48 -9.31 3.01
N GLY A 182 -15.75 -8.33 2.16
CA GLY A 182 -16.28 -8.56 0.81
C GLY A 182 -15.14 -8.82 -0.19
N ASP A 183 -15.42 -8.51 -1.45
CA ASP A 183 -14.49 -8.75 -2.57
C ASP A 183 -13.37 -7.70 -2.66
N SER A 184 -12.33 -8.03 -3.42
CA SER A 184 -11.25 -7.16 -3.89
C SER A 184 -10.50 -6.41 -2.77
N ILE A 185 -10.25 -7.08 -1.65
CA ILE A 185 -9.39 -6.55 -0.58
C ILE A 185 -7.93 -6.51 -1.05
N THR A 186 -7.48 -5.34 -1.47
CA THR A 186 -6.09 -5.12 -1.89
C THR A 186 -5.07 -5.25 -0.75
N ILE A 187 -3.80 -5.47 -1.11
CA ILE A 187 -2.65 -5.44 -0.20
C ILE A 187 -2.49 -4.08 0.51
N ASP A 188 -2.95 -2.97 -0.09
CA ASP A 188 -2.94 -1.67 0.58
C ASP A 188 -3.97 -1.57 1.72
N HIS A 189 -5.05 -2.37 1.67
CA HIS A 189 -5.97 -2.51 2.80
C HIS A 189 -5.34 -3.33 3.94
N ILE A 190 -4.66 -4.43 3.60
CA ILE A 190 -4.04 -5.36 4.55
C ILE A 190 -2.78 -4.75 5.20
N SER A 191 -1.89 -4.16 4.39
CA SER A 191 -0.62 -3.59 4.82
C SER A 191 -0.40 -2.23 4.12
N PRO A 192 -1.01 -1.15 4.62
CA PRO A 192 -0.82 0.20 4.07
C PRO A 192 0.66 0.60 4.07
N ALA A 193 1.08 1.39 3.08
CA ALA A 193 2.45 1.88 2.97
C ALA A 193 2.59 3.41 3.08
N GLY A 194 1.47 4.14 3.04
CA GLY A 194 1.44 5.61 3.08
C GLY A 194 1.62 6.21 4.47
N SER A 195 1.03 7.38 4.69
CA SER A 195 1.16 8.12 5.95
C SER A 195 0.44 7.42 7.11
N ILE A 196 1.01 7.53 8.30
CA ILE A 196 0.43 7.00 9.55
C ILE A 196 -0.71 7.92 9.98
N HIS A 197 -1.92 7.37 10.15
CA HIS A 197 -3.07 8.14 10.59
C HIS A 197 -2.93 8.56 12.07
N LYS A 198 -3.32 9.79 12.39
CA LYS A 198 -3.18 10.42 13.73
C LYS A 198 -3.83 9.64 14.88
N ASP A 199 -4.90 8.91 14.59
CA ASP A 199 -5.68 8.15 15.58
C ASP A 199 -5.32 6.65 15.57
N SER A 200 -4.24 6.26 14.90
CA SER A 200 -3.80 4.86 14.84
C SER A 200 -3.07 4.43 16.13
N SER A 201 -3.10 3.13 16.43
CA SER A 201 -2.39 2.53 17.58
C SER A 201 -0.86 2.73 17.52
N ILE A 202 -0.31 3.03 16.34
CA ILE A 202 1.12 3.31 16.13
C ILE A 202 1.53 4.64 16.71
N VAL A 203 0.66 5.65 16.65
CA VAL A 203 0.99 7.00 17.13
C VAL A 203 1.37 6.93 18.60
N LYS A 204 0.60 6.20 19.40
CA LYS A 204 0.94 5.97 20.81
C LYS A 204 2.29 5.27 20.96
N PHE A 205 2.52 4.17 20.23
CA PHE A 205 3.79 3.43 20.29
C PHE A 205 5.01 4.31 19.93
N LEU A 206 4.95 5.07 18.84
CA LEU A 206 6.06 5.92 18.41
C LEU A 206 6.31 7.08 19.40
N LEU A 207 5.26 7.67 19.96
CA LEU A 207 5.39 8.70 21.00
C LEU A 207 5.99 8.13 22.29
N ASP A 208 5.55 6.93 22.71
CA ASP A 208 6.10 6.24 23.88
C ASP A 208 7.59 5.89 23.67
N CYS A 209 8.03 5.67 22.42
CA CYS A 209 9.43 5.53 22.02
C CYS A 209 10.18 6.87 21.83
N GLY A 210 9.54 8.02 22.10
CA GLY A 210 10.17 9.34 22.00
C GLY A 210 10.28 9.91 20.57
N VAL A 211 9.59 9.34 19.59
CA VAL A 211 9.61 9.83 18.20
C VAL A 211 8.65 11.01 18.04
N GLU A 212 9.13 12.13 17.50
CA GLU A 212 8.29 13.28 17.19
C GLU A 212 7.38 13.02 15.98
N ARG A 213 6.22 13.67 15.94
CA ARG A 213 5.23 13.48 14.85
C ARG A 213 5.76 13.75 13.45
N LYS A 214 6.67 14.73 13.31
CA LYS A 214 7.30 15.07 12.02
C LYS A 214 8.19 13.93 11.50
N ASP A 215 8.67 13.08 12.41
CA ASP A 215 9.61 11.98 12.15
C ASP A 215 8.91 10.62 12.10
N PHE A 216 7.59 10.56 12.18
CA PHE A 216 6.82 9.31 12.03
C PHE A 216 7.12 8.61 10.70
N ASN A 217 7.37 9.40 9.65
CA ASN A 217 7.63 8.91 8.30
C ASN A 217 6.43 8.07 7.80
N LEU A 218 6.64 7.22 6.81
CA LEU A 218 5.58 6.39 6.20
C LEU A 218 5.59 4.97 6.78
N TYR A 219 4.48 4.24 6.68
CA TYR A 219 4.47 2.81 6.97
C TYR A 219 5.56 2.07 6.19
N GLY A 220 5.76 2.42 4.92
CA GLY A 220 6.76 1.80 4.05
C GLY A 220 8.20 1.93 4.57
N SER A 221 8.55 3.04 5.23
CA SER A 221 9.90 3.23 5.78
C SER A 221 10.13 2.47 7.09
N ARG A 222 9.07 2.03 7.76
CA ARG A 222 9.10 1.34 9.05
C ARG A 222 9.05 -0.19 8.91
N ARG A 223 9.20 -0.72 7.69
CA ARG A 223 9.07 -2.16 7.38
C ARG A 223 10.04 -3.08 8.12
N GLY A 224 11.18 -2.56 8.58
CA GLY A 224 12.13 -3.32 9.40
C GLY A 224 11.71 -3.47 10.86
N ASN A 225 10.61 -2.83 11.28
CA ASN A 225 10.15 -2.85 12.66
C ASN A 225 8.80 -3.59 12.77
N ASN A 226 8.82 -4.79 13.35
CA ASN A 226 7.61 -5.61 13.49
C ASN A 226 6.56 -5.01 14.41
N GLU A 227 6.95 -4.25 15.43
CA GLU A 227 5.99 -3.63 16.35
C GLU A 227 5.15 -2.56 15.64
N VAL A 228 5.78 -1.76 14.77
CA VAL A 228 5.08 -0.76 13.95
C VAL A 228 4.21 -1.45 12.90
N MET A 229 4.79 -2.39 12.16
CA MET A 229 4.07 -3.00 11.03
C MET A 229 2.92 -3.91 11.46
N ALA A 230 3.07 -4.63 12.57
CA ALA A 230 1.97 -5.38 13.18
C ALA A 230 0.83 -4.44 13.59
N ARG A 231 1.11 -3.28 14.19
CA ARG A 231 0.07 -2.28 14.51
C ARG A 231 -0.56 -1.64 13.26
N GLY A 232 0.17 -1.64 12.16
CA GLY A 232 -0.25 -1.09 10.86
C GLY A 232 -1.06 -2.04 10.00
N THR A 233 -1.09 -3.32 10.36
CA THR A 233 -1.82 -4.34 9.61
C THR A 233 -3.33 -4.07 9.77
N PHE A 234 -4.06 -4.06 8.66
CA PHE A 234 -5.46 -3.64 8.53
C PHE A 234 -5.77 -2.25 9.11
N ALA A 235 -4.77 -1.36 9.18
CA ALA A 235 -4.94 0.01 9.68
C ALA A 235 -5.41 1.00 8.59
N ASN A 236 -5.74 0.51 7.40
CA ASN A 236 -6.21 1.36 6.31
C ASN A 236 -7.57 1.98 6.67
N ILE A 237 -7.66 3.30 6.55
CA ILE A 237 -8.88 4.06 6.88
C ILE A 237 -10.07 3.74 5.98
N ARG A 238 -9.84 3.09 4.84
CA ARG A 238 -10.85 2.68 3.85
C ARG A 238 -11.24 1.22 3.96
N LEU A 239 -10.73 0.50 4.96
CA LEU A 239 -11.09 -0.89 5.19
C LEU A 239 -12.60 -1.01 5.44
N MET A 240 -13.25 -1.97 4.77
CA MET A 240 -14.68 -2.25 4.97
C MET A 240 -14.84 -3.64 5.55
N ASN A 241 -15.29 -3.73 6.81
CA ASN A 241 -15.49 -4.98 7.52
C ASN A 241 -16.99 -5.26 7.66
N LYS A 242 -17.46 -6.40 7.14
CA LYS A 242 -18.86 -6.86 7.21
C LYS A 242 -19.34 -6.99 8.67
N LEU A 243 -18.46 -7.33 9.62
CA LEU A 243 -18.80 -7.37 11.06
C LEU A 243 -19.30 -6.01 11.59
N LEU A 244 -18.95 -4.90 10.95
CA LEU A 244 -19.38 -3.56 11.33
C LEU A 244 -20.52 -3.03 10.46
N ASN A 245 -21.27 -3.92 9.79
CA ASN A 245 -22.32 -3.58 8.83
C ASN A 245 -21.82 -2.65 7.70
N GLY A 246 -20.62 -2.94 7.18
CA GLY A 246 -20.04 -2.20 6.06
C GLY A 246 -19.51 -0.80 6.41
N LYS A 247 -19.44 -0.43 7.70
CA LYS A 247 -18.82 0.85 8.10
C LYS A 247 -17.34 0.87 7.73
N VAL A 248 -16.96 1.94 7.04
CA VAL A 248 -15.59 2.19 6.60
C VAL A 248 -14.71 2.57 7.80
N GLY A 249 -13.59 1.88 7.97
CA GLY A 249 -12.56 2.18 8.95
C GLY A 249 -11.77 0.96 9.44
N PRO A 250 -10.63 1.17 10.11
CA PRO A 250 -9.71 0.10 10.52
C PRO A 250 -10.15 -0.53 11.85
N LYS A 251 -11.40 -1.01 11.90
CA LYS A 251 -12.02 -1.54 13.12
C LYS A 251 -12.65 -2.91 12.89
N THR A 252 -12.88 -3.62 13.98
CA THR A 252 -13.62 -4.88 14.02
C THR A 252 -14.44 -5.00 15.30
N ILE A 253 -15.20 -6.08 15.44
CA ILE A 253 -15.91 -6.45 16.66
C ILE A 253 -15.12 -7.56 17.35
N HIS A 254 -14.84 -7.37 18.64
CA HIS A 254 -14.41 -8.47 19.49
C HIS A 254 -15.63 -9.32 19.84
N VAL A 255 -15.82 -10.43 19.11
CA VAL A 255 -17.03 -11.28 19.14
C VAL A 255 -17.47 -11.65 20.57
N PRO A 256 -16.58 -12.06 21.51
CA PRO A 256 -17.00 -12.42 22.87
C PRO A 256 -17.67 -11.29 23.65
N THR A 257 -17.27 -10.03 23.41
CA THR A 257 -17.76 -8.88 24.19
C THR A 257 -18.67 -7.95 23.40
N GLY A 258 -18.77 -8.12 22.07
CA GLY A 258 -19.46 -7.20 21.17
C GLY A 258 -18.80 -5.82 21.03
N GLU A 259 -17.62 -5.61 21.64
CA GLU A 259 -16.96 -4.30 21.66
C GLU A 259 -16.34 -3.98 20.30
N LYS A 260 -16.52 -2.73 19.84
CA LYS A 260 -15.92 -2.22 18.59
C LYS A 260 -14.52 -1.69 18.88
N LEU A 261 -13.51 -2.34 18.32
CA LEU A 261 -12.10 -2.04 18.57
C LEU A 261 -11.36 -1.78 17.25
N TYR A 262 -10.23 -1.08 17.33
CA TYR A 262 -9.24 -1.14 16.25
C TYR A 262 -8.74 -2.56 16.08
N VAL A 263 -8.48 -2.97 14.83
CA VAL A 263 -8.14 -4.37 14.51
C VAL A 263 -6.96 -4.88 15.35
N PHE A 264 -5.89 -4.10 15.46
CA PHE A 264 -4.73 -4.43 16.30
C PHE A 264 -5.12 -4.74 17.76
N ASN A 265 -6.00 -3.92 18.36
CA ASN A 265 -6.40 -4.11 19.75
C ASN A 265 -7.26 -5.38 19.94
N ALA A 266 -8.15 -5.67 18.99
CA ALA A 266 -8.93 -6.90 19.01
C ALA A 266 -8.04 -8.14 18.84
N ALA A 267 -7.10 -8.09 17.88
CA ALA A 267 -6.17 -9.18 17.60
C ALA A 267 -5.26 -9.48 18.81
N MET A 268 -4.72 -8.44 19.45
CA MET A 268 -3.95 -8.59 20.68
C MET A 268 -4.78 -9.13 21.84
N ARG A 269 -6.07 -8.76 21.95
CA ARG A 269 -6.96 -9.31 22.98
C ARG A 269 -7.14 -10.80 22.80
N TYR A 270 -7.48 -11.27 21.59
CA TYR A 270 -7.58 -12.70 21.29
C TYR A 270 -6.28 -13.46 21.58
N LYS A 271 -5.15 -12.92 21.11
CA LYS A 271 -3.82 -13.49 21.34
C LYS A 271 -3.51 -13.65 22.82
N ASN A 272 -3.77 -12.61 23.63
CA ASN A 272 -3.51 -12.63 25.07
C ASN A 272 -4.44 -13.58 25.84
N THR A 273 -5.64 -13.84 25.33
CA THR A 273 -6.58 -14.83 25.90
C THR A 273 -6.36 -16.25 25.36
N GLY A 274 -5.34 -16.46 24.52
CA GLY A 274 -5.04 -17.79 23.95
C GLY A 274 -6.09 -18.28 22.95
N HIS A 275 -6.73 -17.36 22.23
CA HIS A 275 -7.73 -17.69 21.21
C HIS A 275 -7.15 -17.53 19.81
N ASP A 276 -7.26 -18.60 19.01
CA ASP A 276 -6.93 -18.56 17.60
C ASP A 276 -7.95 -17.70 16.84
N THR A 277 -7.50 -17.13 15.72
CA THR A 277 -8.34 -16.31 14.86
C THR A 277 -8.23 -16.70 13.39
N ILE A 278 -9.29 -16.43 12.64
CA ILE A 278 -9.33 -16.56 11.18
C ILE A 278 -9.78 -15.26 10.53
N VAL A 279 -9.60 -15.16 9.22
CA VAL A 279 -10.17 -14.09 8.38
C VAL A 279 -11.11 -14.72 7.34
N LEU A 280 -12.28 -14.12 7.16
CA LEU A 280 -13.17 -14.42 6.05
C LEU A 280 -13.05 -13.32 4.99
N ALA A 281 -13.05 -13.67 3.70
CA ALA A 281 -13.06 -12.70 2.62
C ALA A 281 -13.86 -13.18 1.39
N GLY A 282 -14.19 -12.23 0.51
CA GLY A 282 -14.84 -12.50 -0.77
C GLY A 282 -13.85 -12.93 -1.85
N ALA A 283 -14.07 -12.52 -3.10
CA ALA A 283 -13.17 -12.78 -4.22
C ALA A 283 -11.95 -11.84 -4.22
N GLU A 284 -10.91 -12.24 -4.94
CA GLU A 284 -9.67 -11.49 -5.19
C GLU A 284 -8.96 -10.95 -3.93
N TYR A 285 -8.94 -11.73 -2.85
CA TYR A 285 -8.28 -11.29 -1.62
C TYR A 285 -6.76 -11.20 -1.80
N GLY A 286 -6.20 -10.05 -1.43
CA GLY A 286 -4.77 -9.75 -1.54
C GLY A 286 -4.33 -9.22 -2.90
N SER A 287 -5.21 -8.55 -3.65
CA SER A 287 -4.85 -7.96 -4.94
C SER A 287 -3.85 -6.80 -4.84
N GLY A 288 -3.06 -6.61 -5.90
CA GLY A 288 -2.15 -5.47 -6.03
C GLY A 288 -0.68 -5.74 -5.64
N SER A 289 -0.11 -4.91 -4.77
CA SER A 289 1.35 -4.89 -4.54
C SER A 289 1.83 -6.12 -3.79
N SER A 290 2.91 -6.77 -4.23
CA SER A 290 3.59 -7.71 -3.33
C SER A 290 4.16 -6.94 -2.13
N ARG A 291 3.68 -7.26 -0.93
CA ARG A 291 4.23 -6.81 0.36
C ARG A 291 4.11 -7.96 1.34
N ASP A 292 5.25 -8.41 1.84
CA ASP A 292 5.36 -9.50 2.82
C ASP A 292 4.59 -9.24 4.11
N TRP A 293 4.50 -7.98 4.54
CA TRP A 293 3.73 -7.55 5.71
C TRP A 293 2.23 -7.82 5.62
N ALA A 294 1.68 -8.04 4.42
CA ALA A 294 0.30 -8.52 4.28
C ALA A 294 0.09 -9.95 4.81
N ALA A 295 1.16 -10.76 4.91
CA ALA A 295 1.12 -12.08 5.54
C ALA A 295 1.80 -12.09 6.91
N LYS A 296 2.92 -11.37 7.07
CA LYS A 296 3.65 -11.25 8.36
C LYS A 296 2.82 -10.56 9.45
N GLY A 297 2.00 -9.58 9.09
CA GLY A 297 1.11 -8.88 10.03
C GLY A 297 0.08 -9.82 10.67
N PRO A 298 -0.78 -10.49 9.88
CA PRO A 298 -1.77 -11.43 10.41
C PRO A 298 -1.16 -12.56 11.27
N ILE A 299 -0.06 -13.17 10.82
CA ILE A 299 0.59 -14.24 11.61
C ILE A 299 1.18 -13.71 12.92
N TYR A 300 1.70 -12.48 12.94
CA TYR A 300 2.22 -11.86 14.17
C TYR A 300 1.14 -11.80 15.27
N TRP A 301 -0.13 -11.65 14.91
CA TRP A 301 -1.25 -11.67 15.85
C TRP A 301 -1.80 -13.07 16.15
N GLY A 302 -1.39 -14.10 15.41
CA GLY A 302 -1.88 -15.46 15.57
C GLY A 302 -3.08 -15.80 14.67
N VAL A 303 -3.28 -15.10 13.55
CA VAL A 303 -4.23 -15.55 12.52
C VAL A 303 -3.75 -16.89 11.96
N LYS A 304 -4.58 -17.92 12.02
CA LYS A 304 -4.24 -19.30 11.62
C LYS A 304 -4.65 -19.63 10.19
N ALA A 305 -5.79 -19.09 9.75
CA ALA A 305 -6.32 -19.36 8.44
C ALA A 305 -7.00 -18.12 7.84
N VAL A 306 -7.03 -18.09 6.51
CA VAL A 306 -7.86 -17.18 5.71
C VAL A 306 -8.78 -18.06 4.87
N ILE A 307 -10.09 -17.83 4.95
CA ILE A 307 -11.10 -18.55 4.19
C ILE A 307 -11.77 -17.57 3.25
N GLU A 308 -11.75 -17.85 1.96
CA GLU A 308 -12.26 -16.90 0.97
C GLU A 308 -12.73 -17.54 -0.33
N LYS A 309 -13.18 -16.70 -1.28
CA LYS A 309 -13.68 -17.19 -2.58
C LYS A 309 -12.55 -17.40 -3.59
N SER A 310 -11.54 -16.53 -3.65
CA SER A 310 -10.43 -16.69 -4.60
C SER A 310 -9.21 -15.82 -4.27
N PHE A 311 -8.05 -16.44 -4.05
CA PHE A 311 -6.82 -15.69 -3.76
C PHE A 311 -6.19 -15.06 -5.00
N GLU A 312 -5.56 -13.92 -4.78
CA GLU A 312 -4.54 -13.42 -5.69
C GLU A 312 -3.21 -14.16 -5.55
N ARG A 313 -2.63 -14.54 -6.68
CA ARG A 313 -1.57 -15.57 -6.78
C ARG A 313 -0.39 -15.31 -5.85
N ILE A 314 0.09 -14.06 -5.81
CA ILE A 314 1.26 -13.69 -5.00
C ILE A 314 0.90 -13.67 -3.51
N HIS A 315 -0.30 -13.20 -3.17
CA HIS A 315 -0.71 -13.14 -1.77
C HIS A 315 -0.91 -14.55 -1.19
N HIS A 316 -1.53 -15.45 -1.96
CA HIS A 316 -1.63 -16.87 -1.63
C HIS A 316 -0.26 -17.45 -1.23
N SER A 317 0.75 -17.30 -2.10
CA SER A 317 2.11 -17.79 -1.81
C SER A 317 2.71 -17.18 -0.55
N ASN A 318 2.44 -15.90 -0.27
CA ASN A 318 2.93 -15.24 0.95
C ASN A 318 2.25 -15.78 2.22
N LEU A 319 0.95 -16.08 2.17
CA LEU A 319 0.23 -16.70 3.29
C LEU A 319 0.80 -18.08 3.60
N VAL A 320 0.96 -18.94 2.58
CA VAL A 320 1.59 -20.25 2.70
C VAL A 320 3.00 -20.13 3.27
N GLY A 321 3.82 -19.21 2.74
CA GLY A 321 5.20 -19.00 3.20
C GLY A 321 5.32 -18.54 4.65
N MET A 322 4.28 -17.92 5.20
CA MET A 322 4.22 -17.52 6.62
C MET A 322 3.53 -18.57 7.51
N GLY A 323 3.01 -19.67 6.94
CA GLY A 323 2.31 -20.71 7.68
C GLY A 323 0.84 -20.37 8.02
N ILE A 324 0.23 -19.41 7.31
CA ILE A 324 -1.22 -19.16 7.39
C ILE A 324 -1.90 -20.07 6.36
N ILE A 325 -2.92 -20.81 6.77
CA ILE A 325 -3.63 -21.75 5.90
C ILE A 325 -4.59 -20.97 4.98
N PRO A 326 -4.36 -20.93 3.65
CA PRO A 326 -5.31 -20.33 2.72
C PRO A 326 -6.34 -21.39 2.28
N LEU A 327 -7.61 -21.13 2.58
CA LEU A 327 -8.73 -22.01 2.24
C LEU A 327 -9.65 -21.30 1.24
N CYS A 328 -10.01 -22.00 0.16
CA CYS A 328 -11.04 -21.55 -0.75
C CYS A 328 -12.36 -22.28 -0.46
N PHE A 329 -13.48 -21.57 -0.55
CA PHE A 329 -14.79 -22.22 -0.65
C PHE A 329 -14.84 -23.15 -1.87
N LYS A 330 -15.73 -24.14 -1.84
CA LYS A 330 -15.95 -25.00 -3.01
C LYS A 330 -16.49 -24.15 -4.16
N SER A 331 -16.30 -24.64 -5.38
CA SER A 331 -16.80 -23.96 -6.58
C SER A 331 -18.28 -23.61 -6.41
N SER A 332 -18.64 -22.35 -6.72
CA SER A 332 -19.96 -21.74 -6.55
C SER A 332 -20.42 -21.34 -5.13
N GLU A 333 -19.63 -21.62 -4.09
CA GLU A 333 -19.91 -21.16 -2.72
C GLU A 333 -19.13 -19.88 -2.39
N ASP A 334 -19.61 -19.13 -1.41
CA ASP A 334 -18.95 -17.98 -0.79
C ASP A 334 -19.27 -17.91 0.71
N VAL A 335 -18.89 -16.81 1.39
CA VAL A 335 -19.19 -16.60 2.82
C VAL A 335 -20.69 -16.60 3.11
N ASP A 336 -21.49 -16.06 2.18
CA ASP A 336 -22.92 -15.81 2.39
C ASP A 336 -23.75 -17.09 2.12
N THR A 337 -23.26 -17.99 1.26
CA THR A 337 -23.89 -19.26 0.88
C THR A 337 -24.21 -20.19 2.06
N PRO A 338 -23.27 -20.52 2.96
CA PRO A 338 -23.53 -21.28 4.19
C PRO A 338 -24.16 -20.44 5.31
N GLY A 339 -24.39 -19.14 5.09
CA GLY A 339 -24.92 -18.22 6.10
C GLY A 339 -23.93 -17.85 7.21
N LEU A 340 -22.62 -17.84 6.92
CA LEU A 340 -21.60 -17.50 7.90
C LEU A 340 -21.63 -16.01 8.23
N THR A 341 -21.94 -15.70 9.49
CA THR A 341 -22.03 -14.32 9.98
C THR A 341 -20.68 -13.76 10.46
N GLY A 342 -19.72 -14.65 10.76
CA GLY A 342 -18.47 -14.33 11.44
C GLY A 342 -18.59 -14.30 12.97
N HIS A 343 -19.75 -14.58 13.54
CA HIS A 343 -19.93 -14.67 15.01
C HIS A 343 -19.80 -16.11 15.53
N GLU A 344 -19.68 -17.08 14.63
CA GLU A 344 -19.49 -18.49 14.94
C GLU A 344 -18.05 -18.76 15.44
N ARG A 345 -17.83 -19.98 15.95
CA ARG A 345 -16.50 -20.53 16.21
C ARG A 345 -16.14 -21.48 15.07
N TYR A 346 -14.89 -21.41 14.62
CA TYR A 346 -14.42 -22.11 13.42
C TYR A 346 -13.39 -23.17 13.81
N THR A 347 -13.68 -24.42 13.45
CA THR A 347 -12.74 -25.54 13.58
C THR A 347 -12.38 -26.04 12.19
N ILE A 348 -11.08 -26.15 11.92
CA ILE A 348 -10.49 -26.61 10.66
C ILE A 348 -9.65 -27.84 10.99
N ASP A 349 -10.17 -29.00 10.62
CA ASP A 349 -9.45 -30.25 10.73
C ASP A 349 -8.45 -30.37 9.59
N LEU A 350 -7.17 -30.49 9.94
CA LEU A 350 -6.11 -30.80 8.99
C LEU A 350 -5.75 -32.28 9.11
N PRO A 351 -5.59 -33.01 8.00
CA PRO A 351 -5.12 -34.39 8.06
C PRO A 351 -3.72 -34.46 8.67
N CYS A 352 -3.49 -35.46 9.50
CA CYS A 352 -2.24 -35.64 10.24
C CYS A 352 -1.06 -36.03 9.35
N LYS A 353 -1.32 -36.46 8.09
CA LYS A 353 -0.28 -36.84 7.12
C LYS A 353 -0.43 -36.02 5.84
N ILE A 354 0.70 -35.50 5.36
CA ILE A 354 0.78 -34.77 4.08
C ILE A 354 0.28 -35.61 2.89
N ASN A 355 0.44 -36.93 2.93
CA ASN A 355 0.00 -37.83 1.85
C ASN A 355 -1.53 -38.09 1.83
N GLU A 356 -2.25 -37.55 2.82
CA GLU A 356 -3.72 -37.61 2.91
C GLU A 356 -4.39 -36.31 2.43
N ILE A 357 -3.59 -35.35 1.96
CA ILE A 357 -3.99 -34.09 1.27
C ILE A 357 -3.84 -34.33 -0.23
#